data_AF-W1WRT7-F1
#
_entry.id   AF-W1WRT7-F1
#
_cell.length_a   1.000
_cell.length_b   1.000
_cell.length_c   1.000
_cell.angle_alpha   90.00
_cell.angle_beta   90.00
_cell.angle_gamma   90.00
#
_symmetry.space_group_name_H-M   'P 1'
#
loop_
_entity.id
_entity.type
_entity.pdbx_description
1 polymer ?
#
loop_
_entity_poly.entity_id
_entity_poly.type
_entity_poly.pdbx_seq_one_letter_code
_entity_poly.pdbx_strand_id
1 'polypeptide(L)'
;MRLGLVEQLGVGEAYNIMNAHEFDAPTLIMHGENDGLVPSYFDVNWYNAINSKDKKIIQWHGLMHEIFNEPTKDQVIKTAVDWIDAHNK
;
A
#
# COMPACT_ATOMS: atom_id res chain seq x y z
N MET A 1 9.32 13.01 -16.79
CA MET A 1 9.72 13.26 -15.39
C MET A 1 11.01 14.08 -15.36
N ARG A 2 11.24 14.89 -14.32
CA ARG A 2 12.52 15.61 -14.12
C ARG A 2 13.51 14.72 -13.38
N LEU A 3 14.81 14.91 -13.60
CA LEU A 3 15.87 14.13 -12.95
C LEU A 3 15.74 14.12 -11.42
N GLY A 4 15.55 15.30 -10.82
CA GLY A 4 15.39 15.41 -9.36
C GLY A 4 14.20 14.62 -8.80
N LEU A 5 13.10 14.44 -9.55
CA LEU A 5 11.98 13.61 -9.09
C LEU A 5 12.39 12.13 -9.03
N VAL A 6 13.12 11.64 -10.04
CA VAL A 6 13.59 10.25 -10.09
C VAL A 6 14.59 9.99 -8.94
N GLU A 7 15.48 10.95 -8.68
CA GLU A 7 16.41 10.86 -7.55
C GLU A 7 15.69 10.78 -6.21
N GLN A 8 14.69 11.65 -5.98
CA GLN A 8 13.94 11.64 -4.71
C GLN A 8 13.11 10.37 -4.54
N LEU A 9 12.51 9.83 -5.60
CA LEU A 9 11.82 8.54 -5.55
C LEU A 9 12.79 7.40 -5.17
N GLY A 10 14.00 7.39 -5.74
CA GLY A 10 15.02 6.40 -5.40
C GLY A 10 15.49 6.49 -3.94
N VAL A 11 15.69 7.71 -3.43
CA VAL A 11 16.05 7.95 -2.02
C VAL A 11 14.93 7.49 -1.09
N GLY A 12 13.67 7.82 -1.40
CA GLY A 12 12.51 7.41 -0.62
C GLY A 12 12.36 5.89 -0.56
N GLU A 13 12.49 5.21 -1.71
CA GLU A 13 12.40 3.76 -1.77
C GLU A 13 13.53 3.07 -1.00
N ALA A 14 14.78 3.54 -1.14
CA ALA A 14 15.91 3.01 -0.39
C ALA A 14 15.72 3.18 1.13
N TYR A 15 15.25 4.35 1.57
CA TYR A 15 14.92 4.58 2.98
C TYR A 15 13.83 3.60 3.45
N ASN A 16 12.77 3.42 2.66
CA ASN A 16 11.67 2.54 3.03
C ASN A 16 12.16 1.08 3.18
N ILE A 17 12.90 0.55 2.20
CA ILE A 17 13.44 -0.81 2.25
C ILE A 17 14.33 -1.02 3.50
N MET A 18 15.20 -0.05 3.82
CA MET A 18 16.13 -0.18 4.94
C MET A 18 15.45 -0.10 6.30
N ASN A 19 14.34 0.64 6.41
CA ASN A 19 13.69 0.96 7.69
C ASN A 19 12.29 0.36 7.86
N ALA A 20 11.75 -0.36 6.87
CA ALA A 20 10.40 -0.94 6.93
C ALA A 20 10.17 -1.77 8.20
N HIS A 21 11.19 -2.51 8.64
CA HIS A 21 11.14 -3.31 9.86
C HIS A 21 10.88 -2.49 11.14
N GLU A 22 11.14 -1.18 11.14
CA GLU A 22 10.80 -0.31 12.29
C GLU A 22 9.29 -0.04 12.40
N PHE A 23 8.51 -0.33 11.35
CA PHE A 23 7.07 -0.11 11.35
C PHE A 23 6.32 -1.28 12.00
N ASP A 24 5.60 -1.02 13.10
CA ASP A 24 4.91 -2.04 13.89
C ASP A 24 3.41 -1.77 14.14
N ALA A 25 2.88 -0.64 13.69
CA ALA A 25 1.46 -0.27 13.87
C ALA A 25 0.51 -1.20 13.08
N PRO A 26 -0.76 -1.34 13.50
CA PRO A 26 -1.76 -2.05 12.70
C PRO A 26 -1.85 -1.49 11.29
N THR A 27 -1.75 -2.35 10.28
CA THR A 27 -1.57 -1.94 8.88
C THR A 27 -2.53 -2.64 7.92
N LEU A 28 -3.31 -1.86 7.17
CA LEU A 28 -3.99 -2.34 5.97
C LEU A 28 -3.31 -1.78 4.73
N ILE A 29 -2.88 -2.68 3.84
CA ILE A 29 -2.33 -2.35 2.53
C ILE A 29 -3.34 -2.76 1.46
N MET A 30 -3.65 -1.85 0.54
CA MET A 30 -4.60 -2.08 -0.54
C MET A 30 -4.02 -1.57 -1.85
N HIS A 31 -3.98 -2.43 -2.87
CA HIS A 31 -3.32 -2.14 -4.13
C HIS A 31 -4.11 -2.70 -5.31
N GLY A 32 -4.15 -2.01 -6.45
CA GLY A 32 -4.78 -2.53 -7.67
C GLY A 32 -3.86 -3.50 -8.40
N GLU A 33 -4.26 -4.74 -8.62
CA GLU A 33 -3.36 -5.77 -9.20
C GLU A 33 -2.79 -5.36 -10.57
N ASN A 34 -3.54 -4.56 -11.32
CA ASN A 34 -3.19 -4.12 -12.66
C ASN A 34 -2.61 -2.69 -12.68
N ASP A 35 -2.14 -2.17 -11.54
CA ASP A 35 -1.53 -0.84 -11.47
C ASP A 35 -0.39 -0.68 -12.49
N GLY A 36 -0.58 0.26 -13.42
CA GLY A 36 0.37 0.57 -14.49
C GLY A 36 1.42 1.62 -14.12
N LEU A 37 1.38 2.16 -12.91
CA LEU A 37 2.29 3.18 -12.39
C LEU A 37 3.25 2.62 -11.34
N VAL A 38 2.72 1.82 -10.40
CA VAL A 38 3.50 1.22 -9.31
C VAL A 38 3.23 -0.28 -9.26
N PRO A 39 4.25 -1.15 -9.33
CA PRO A 39 4.00 -2.58 -9.28
C PRO A 39 3.50 -3.07 -7.91
N SER A 40 2.42 -3.85 -7.91
CA SER A 40 1.78 -4.39 -6.69
C SER A 40 2.67 -5.28 -5.82
N TYR A 41 3.78 -5.81 -6.36
CA TYR A 41 4.73 -6.61 -5.59
C TYR A 41 5.59 -5.76 -4.63
N PHE A 42 5.70 -4.44 -4.83
CA PHE A 42 6.35 -3.55 -3.85
C PHE A 42 5.62 -3.58 -2.51
N ASP A 43 4.29 -3.56 -2.53
CA ASP A 43 3.46 -3.66 -1.34
C ASP A 43 3.57 -5.04 -0.68
N VAL A 44 3.73 -6.12 -1.46
CA VAL A 44 3.99 -7.47 -0.91
C VAL A 44 5.35 -7.52 -0.21
N ASN A 45 6.39 -6.93 -0.82
CA ASN A 45 7.71 -6.85 -0.21
C ASN A 45 7.67 -6.06 1.10
N TRP A 46 6.98 -4.90 1.09
CA TRP A 46 6.83 -4.07 2.28
C TRP A 46 6.01 -4.78 3.37
N TYR A 47 4.89 -5.41 3.01
CA TYR A 47 4.10 -6.25 3.92
C TYR A 47 4.96 -7.30 4.61
N ASN A 48 5.87 -7.95 3.90
CA ASN A 48 6.77 -8.95 4.47
C ASN A 48 7.85 -8.33 5.36
N ALA A 49 8.29 -7.11 5.07
CA ALA A 49 9.37 -6.43 5.77
C ALA A 49 8.95 -5.76 7.09
N ILE A 50 7.72 -5.25 7.20
CA ILE A 50 7.27 -4.56 8.43
C ILE A 50 7.11 -5.51 9.62
N ASN A 51 7.40 -5.00 10.82
CA ASN A 51 7.29 -5.78 12.07
C ASN A 51 5.86 -5.88 12.63
N SER A 52 4.92 -5.12 12.06
CA SER A 52 3.51 -5.15 12.45
C SER A 52 2.98 -6.58 12.56
N LYS A 53 2.37 -6.87 13.71
CA LYS A 53 1.74 -8.17 14.00
C LYS A 53 0.30 -8.22 13.54
N ASP A 54 -0.33 -7.06 13.37
CA ASP A 54 -1.69 -6.91 12.90
C ASP A 54 -1.67 -6.22 11.53
N LYS A 55 -1.48 -7.03 10.50
CA LYS A 55 -1.34 -6.53 9.14
C LYS A 55 -2.13 -7.36 8.15
N LYS A 56 -2.68 -6.68 7.15
CA LYS A 56 -3.42 -7.27 6.05
C LYS A 56 -3.02 -6.61 4.74
N ILE A 57 -2.88 -7.40 3.68
CA ILE A 57 -2.72 -6.92 2.31
C ILE A 57 -3.87 -7.41 1.44
N ILE A 58 -4.37 -6.53 0.56
CA ILE A 58 -5.41 -6.85 -0.42
C ILE A 58 -4.94 -6.34 -1.78
N GLN A 59 -4.78 -7.28 -2.72
CA GLN A 59 -4.59 -6.96 -4.14
C GLN A 59 -5.95 -7.07 -4.84
N TRP A 60 -6.45 -5.94 -5.32
CA TRP A 60 -7.75 -5.84 -5.98
C TRP A 60 -7.61 -6.25 -7.44
N HIS A 61 -8.06 -7.46 -7.75
CA HIS A 61 -7.96 -8.03 -9.10
C HIS A 61 -8.60 -7.13 -10.15
N GLY A 62 -7.83 -6.82 -11.19
CA GLY A 62 -8.29 -6.00 -12.32
C GLY A 62 -8.37 -4.48 -12.06
N LEU A 63 -8.15 -4.01 -10.83
CA LEU A 63 -8.12 -2.57 -10.54
C LEU A 63 -6.76 -1.96 -10.87
N MET A 64 -6.76 -0.68 -11.27
CA MET A 64 -5.56 0.11 -11.56
C MET A 64 -5.12 0.91 -10.33
N HIS A 65 -4.30 1.94 -10.55
CA HIS A 65 -3.67 2.76 -9.52
C HIS A 65 -4.64 3.42 -8.53
N GLU A 66 -5.74 3.98 -9.03
CA GLU A 66 -6.67 4.78 -8.24
C GLU A 66 -7.83 3.93 -7.69
N ILE A 67 -7.55 2.92 -6.86
CA ILE A 67 -8.55 1.95 -6.38
C ILE A 67 -9.80 2.57 -5.73
N PHE A 68 -9.72 3.78 -5.19
CA PHE A 68 -10.86 4.51 -4.62
C PHE A 68 -11.73 5.25 -5.67
N ASN A 69 -11.30 5.30 -6.92
CA ASN A 69 -12.01 5.91 -8.05
C ASN A 69 -12.46 4.89 -9.10
N GLU A 70 -12.15 3.62 -8.91
CA GLU A 70 -12.53 2.51 -9.79
C GLU A 70 -14.03 2.15 -9.68
N PRO A 71 -14.59 1.37 -10.62
CA PRO A 71 -16.01 0.96 -10.59
C PRO A 71 -16.44 0.27 -9.29
N THR A 72 -15.53 -0.43 -8.60
CA THR A 72 -15.80 -1.14 -7.35
C THR A 72 -15.45 -0.32 -6.09
N LYS A 73 -15.26 1.00 -6.23
CA LYS A 73 -14.84 1.91 -5.14
C LYS A 73 -15.64 1.75 -3.85
N ASP A 74 -16.94 1.47 -3.90
CA ASP A 74 -17.77 1.37 -2.70
C ASP A 74 -17.29 0.20 -1.81
N GLN A 75 -16.88 -0.92 -2.42
CA GLN A 75 -16.30 -2.06 -1.70
C GLN A 75 -14.90 -1.73 -1.16
N VAL A 76 -14.09 -1.03 -1.95
CA VAL A 76 -12.73 -0.61 -1.58
C VAL A 76 -12.78 0.34 -0.38
N ILE A 77 -13.62 1.38 -0.45
CA ILE A 77 -13.86 2.35 0.63
C ILE A 77 -14.40 1.65 1.86
N LYS A 78 -15.41 0.79 1.72
CA LYS A 78 -15.97 0.05 2.86
C LYS A 78 -14.90 -0.78 3.56
N THR A 79 -14.01 -1.43 2.81
CA THR A 79 -12.92 -2.23 3.37
C THR A 79 -11.96 -1.39 4.22
N ALA A 80 -11.63 -0.18 3.76
CA ALA A 80 -10.80 0.75 4.52
C ALA A 80 -11.51 1.25 5.79
N VAL A 81 -12.80 1.60 5.69
CA VAL A 81 -13.61 2.05 6.84
C VAL A 81 -13.77 0.94 7.88
N ASP A 82 -14.11 -0.28 7.46
CA ASP A 82 -14.25 -1.43 8.36
C ASP A 82 -12.95 -1.72 9.12
N TRP A 83 -11.80 -1.54 8.47
CA TRP A 83 -10.50 -1.67 9.12
C TRP A 83 -10.30 -0.59 10.18
N ILE A 84 -10.56 0.67 9.85
CA ILE A 84 -10.43 1.79 10.77
C ILE A 84 -11.35 1.58 11.99
N ASP A 85 -12.61 1.25 11.78
CA ASP A 85 -13.59 1.01 12.85
C ASP A 85 -13.19 -0.15 13.78
N ALA A 86 -12.53 -1.17 13.25
CA ALA A 86 -12.03 -2.29 14.06
C ALA A 86 -10.87 -1.91 15.00
N HIS A 87 -10.13 -0.84 14.68
CA HIS A 87 -8.91 -0.42 15.40
C HIS A 87 -9.04 0.92 16.14
N ASN A 88 -10.15 1.65 15.98
CA ASN A 88 -10.42 2.95 16.61
C ASN A 88 -11.21 2.85 17.94
N LYS A 89 -10.87 1.89 18.81
CA LYS A 89 -11.55 1.72 20.12
C LYS A 89 -10.86 2.45 21.25
#